data_AF-A0A7Y0N2A4-F1
#
_entry.id   AF-A0A7Y0N2A4-F1
#
_cell.length_a   1.000
_cell.length_b   1.000
_cell.length_c   1.000
_cell.angle_alpha   90.00
_cell.angle_beta   90.00
_cell.angle_gamma   90.00
#
_symmetry.space_group_name_H-M   'P 1'
#
loop_
_entity.id
_entity.type
_entity.pdbx_description
1 polymer ?
#
loop_
_entity_poly.entity_id
_entity_poly.type
_entity_poly.pdbx_seq_one_letter_code
_entity_poly.pdbx_strand_id
1 'polypeptide(L)'
;YIMHPYFGGVYYTAARHAGYNEFESFLYSATMSTFFWEYRVEAFAEVPSWQDIFITPFFGAVVGEMMLTAEQDIVANGGEVLGSETAGDVSLFFLNPVGHIHHWVTDAWGGSAELKFNSSPWFGNQDVAKFAMDAGASYDSQFYGVELKVTF
;
A
#
# COMPACT_ATOMS: atom_id res chain seq x y z
N TYR A 1 -4.32 21.26 -9.57
CA TYR A 1 -4.85 21.33 -8.18
C TYR A 1 -5.93 20.31 -7.82
N ILE A 2 -6.90 19.91 -8.67
CA ILE A 2 -7.89 18.87 -8.27
C ILE A 2 -7.25 17.47 -8.18
N MET A 3 -6.30 17.16 -9.06
CA MET A 3 -5.62 15.86 -9.09
C MET A 3 -4.76 15.62 -7.84
N HIS A 4 -4.23 16.66 -7.21
CA HIS A 4 -3.35 16.56 -6.05
C HIS A 4 -4.06 15.93 -4.84
N PRO A 5 -5.17 16.50 -4.33
CA PRO A 5 -5.97 15.83 -3.30
C PRO A 5 -6.42 14.42 -3.70
N TYR A 6 -6.75 14.19 -4.97
CA TYR A 6 -7.15 12.85 -5.41
C TYR A 6 -6.00 11.83 -5.29
N PHE A 7 -4.82 12.12 -5.85
CA PHE A 7 -3.67 11.20 -5.76
C PHE A 7 -3.15 11.06 -4.33
N GLY A 8 -3.15 12.14 -3.54
CA GLY A 8 -2.90 12.06 -2.10
C GLY A 8 -3.91 11.13 -1.40
N GLY A 9 -5.18 11.17 -1.82
CA GLY A 9 -6.23 10.27 -1.38
C GLY A 9 -5.99 8.82 -1.78
N VAL A 10 -5.55 8.56 -3.01
CA VAL A 10 -5.19 7.20 -3.48
C VAL A 10 -4.04 6.60 -2.66
N TYR A 11 -2.99 7.39 -2.36
CA TYR A 11 -1.92 6.89 -1.48
C TYR A 11 -2.41 6.64 -0.05
N TYR A 12 -3.30 7.49 0.44
CA TYR A 12 -3.89 7.34 1.77
C TYR A 12 -4.78 6.09 1.85
N THR A 13 -5.70 5.88 0.90
CA THR A 13 -6.57 4.70 0.88
C THR A 13 -5.78 3.42 0.73
N ALA A 14 -4.73 3.40 -0.10
CA ALA A 14 -3.83 2.25 -0.19
C ALA A 14 -3.21 1.86 1.16
N ALA A 15 -2.80 2.84 1.98
CA ALA A 15 -2.29 2.58 3.32
C ALA A 15 -3.39 2.10 4.29
N ARG A 16 -4.60 2.68 4.22
CA ARG A 16 -5.74 2.25 5.02
C ARG A 16 -6.10 0.79 4.75
N HIS A 17 -6.13 0.38 3.48
CA HIS A 17 -6.34 -1.01 3.07
C HIS A 17 -5.20 -1.95 3.45
N ALA A 18 -3.98 -1.43 3.62
CA ALA A 18 -2.85 -2.18 4.16
C ALA A 18 -2.88 -2.34 5.70
N GLY A 19 -3.90 -1.81 6.38
CA GLY A 19 -4.11 -1.95 7.82
C GLY A 19 -3.53 -0.82 8.68
N TYR A 20 -3.08 0.28 8.07
CA TYR A 20 -2.54 1.43 8.80
C TYR A 20 -3.66 2.28 9.39
N ASN A 21 -3.42 2.90 10.55
CA ASN A 21 -4.35 3.87 11.12
C ASN A 21 -4.36 5.21 10.33
N GLU A 22 -5.23 6.15 10.70
CA GLU A 22 -5.40 7.42 9.98
C GLU A 22 -4.11 8.24 9.94
N PHE A 23 -3.37 8.31 11.05
CA PHE A 23 -2.13 9.08 11.12
C PHE A 23 -0.98 8.41 10.36
N GLU A 24 -0.84 7.09 10.48
CA GLU A 24 0.13 6.31 9.70
C GLU A 24 -0.15 6.42 8.20
N SER A 25 -1.42 6.39 7.80
CA SER A 25 -1.86 6.55 6.41
C SER A 25 -1.61 7.96 5.90
N PHE A 26 -1.79 8.98 6.75
CA PHE A 26 -1.40 10.35 6.44
C PHE A 26 0.11 10.48 6.21
N LEU A 27 0.94 9.91 7.10
CA LEU A 27 2.41 9.94 6.94
C LEU A 27 2.87 9.20 5.69
N TYR A 28 2.26 8.06 5.39
CA TYR A 28 2.50 7.32 4.15
C TYR A 28 2.14 8.17 2.93
N SER A 29 0.94 8.75 2.91
CA SER A 29 0.49 9.64 1.82
C SER A 29 1.39 10.86 1.66
N ALA A 30 1.83 11.49 2.75
CA ALA A 30 2.80 12.60 2.74
C ALA A 30 4.14 12.20 2.11
N THR A 31 4.64 11.04 2.48
CA THR A 31 5.90 10.51 1.95
C THR A 31 5.78 10.22 0.44
N MET A 32 4.71 9.53 0.02
CA MET A 32 4.48 9.19 -1.38
C MET A 32 4.21 10.43 -2.24
N SER A 33 3.37 11.34 -1.76
CA SER A 33 3.07 12.61 -2.44
C SER A 33 4.33 13.45 -2.64
N THR A 34 5.22 13.48 -1.65
CA THR A 34 6.47 14.25 -1.75
C THR A 34 7.47 13.56 -2.67
N PHE A 35 7.87 12.33 -2.35
CA PHE A 35 9.04 11.73 -3.02
C PHE A 35 8.70 11.05 -4.34
N PHE A 36 7.51 10.44 -4.43
CA PHE A 36 7.11 9.69 -5.62
C PHE A 36 6.37 10.58 -6.63
N TRP A 37 5.43 11.40 -6.16
CA TRP A 37 4.68 12.30 -7.05
C TRP A 37 5.50 13.54 -7.40
N GLU A 38 5.74 14.43 -6.44
CA GLU A 38 6.35 15.75 -6.67
C GLU A 38 7.80 15.66 -7.19
N TYR A 39 8.69 15.04 -6.40
CA TYR A 39 10.13 15.00 -6.71
C TYR A 39 10.54 13.96 -7.74
N ARG A 40 9.59 13.17 -8.27
CA ARG A 40 9.87 12.16 -9.30
C ARG A 40 8.98 12.36 -10.51
N VAL A 41 7.67 12.12 -10.44
CA VAL A 41 6.80 12.16 -11.62
C VAL A 41 6.68 13.59 -12.17
N GLU A 42 6.34 14.56 -11.32
CA GLU A 42 6.15 15.95 -11.76
C GLU A 42 7.47 16.68 -12.03
N ALA A 43 8.54 16.32 -11.32
CA ALA A 43 9.88 16.87 -11.53
C ALA A 43 10.44 16.70 -12.97
N PHE A 44 9.87 15.79 -13.78
CA PHE A 44 10.21 15.69 -15.21
C PHE A 44 9.60 16.79 -16.08
N ALA A 45 8.50 17.39 -15.63
CA ALA A 45 7.75 18.41 -16.37
C ALA A 45 7.91 19.81 -15.75
N GLU A 46 7.99 19.91 -14.42
CA GLU A 46 7.95 21.16 -13.68
C GLU A 46 8.94 21.15 -12.49
N VAL A 47 9.28 22.33 -11.96
CA VAL A 47 10.11 22.44 -10.76
C VAL A 47 9.24 22.10 -9.53
N PRO A 48 9.73 21.25 -8.60
CA PRO A 48 8.98 20.90 -7.40
C PRO A 48 8.45 22.12 -6.64
N SER A 49 7.16 22.09 -6.37
CA SER A 49 6.35 23.11 -5.72
C SER A 49 6.20 22.81 -4.24
N TRP A 50 6.62 23.75 -3.40
CA TRP A 50 6.45 23.64 -1.96
C TRP A 50 4.96 23.59 -1.53
N GLN A 51 4.07 24.21 -2.31
CA GLN A 51 2.64 24.20 -2.02
C GLN A 51 2.08 22.78 -2.13
N ASP A 52 2.55 22.02 -3.10
CA ASP A 52 2.05 20.68 -3.41
C ASP A 52 2.56 19.64 -2.42
N ILE A 53 3.75 19.85 -1.84
CA ILE A 53 4.25 19.08 -0.69
C ILE A 53 3.30 19.16 0.52
N PHE A 54 2.60 20.27 0.70
CA PHE A 54 1.66 20.46 1.81
C PHE A 54 0.21 20.08 1.44
N ILE A 55 -0.28 20.62 0.32
CA ILE A 55 -1.67 20.50 -0.10
C ILE A 55 -2.03 19.06 -0.45
N THR A 56 -1.16 18.38 -1.19
CA THR A 56 -1.41 17.01 -1.69
C THR A 56 -1.70 16.03 -0.56
N PRO A 57 -0.84 15.88 0.48
CA PRO A 57 -1.14 14.93 1.54
C PRO A 57 -2.19 15.42 2.55
N PHE A 58 -2.29 16.73 2.80
CA PHE A 58 -3.24 17.24 3.79
C PHE A 58 -4.69 17.07 3.30
N PHE A 59 -4.99 17.58 2.10
CA PHE A 59 -6.31 17.38 1.50
C PHE A 59 -6.47 15.96 0.96
N GLY A 60 -5.36 15.30 0.61
CA GLY A 60 -5.36 13.89 0.25
C GLY A 60 -5.86 13.00 1.36
N ALA A 61 -5.44 13.20 2.61
CA ALA A 61 -5.97 12.40 3.72
C ALA A 61 -7.49 12.59 3.91
N VAL A 62 -7.99 13.82 3.77
CA VAL A 62 -9.44 14.10 3.85
C VAL A 62 -10.19 13.40 2.73
N VAL A 63 -9.75 13.58 1.48
CA VAL A 63 -10.35 12.94 0.31
C VAL A 63 -10.24 11.42 0.39
N GLY A 64 -9.11 10.89 0.88
CA GLY A 64 -8.87 9.46 1.04
C GLY A 64 -9.80 8.81 2.07
N GLU A 65 -10.03 9.45 3.22
CA GLU A 65 -10.99 8.91 4.21
C GLU A 65 -12.44 8.96 3.67
N MET A 66 -12.80 9.99 2.91
CA MET A 66 -14.08 10.05 2.20
C MET A 66 -14.19 8.93 1.15
N MET A 67 -13.11 8.67 0.40
CA MET A 67 -13.07 7.59 -0.59
C MET A 67 -13.25 6.22 0.07
N LEU A 68 -12.55 5.98 1.18
CA LEU A 68 -12.68 4.73 1.95
C LEU A 68 -14.11 4.53 2.49
N THR A 69 -14.71 5.58 3.04
CA THR A 69 -16.09 5.52 3.54
C THR A 69 -17.08 5.25 2.40
N ALA A 70 -16.94 5.97 1.27
CA ALA A 70 -17.79 5.76 0.11
C ALA A 70 -17.64 4.35 -0.49
N GLU A 71 -16.42 3.80 -0.49
CA GLU A 71 -16.16 2.42 -0.93
C GLU A 71 -16.91 1.43 -0.03
N GLN A 72 -16.81 1.58 1.29
CA GLN A 72 -17.53 0.75 2.26
C GLN A 72 -19.05 0.84 2.10
N ASP A 73 -19.58 2.04 1.88
CA ASP A 73 -21.01 2.27 1.67
C ASP A 73 -21.51 1.59 0.38
N ILE A 74 -20.77 1.67 -0.72
CA ILE A 74 -21.14 1.02 -1.99
C ILE A 74 -21.10 -0.50 -1.84
N VAL A 75 -20.04 -1.04 -1.22
CA VAL A 75 -19.92 -2.48 -0.95
C VAL A 75 -21.06 -2.96 -0.06
N ALA A 76 -21.41 -2.21 0.99
CA ALA A 76 -22.51 -2.54 1.90
C ALA A 76 -23.90 -2.54 1.21
N ASN A 77 -24.07 -1.70 0.18
CA ASN A 77 -25.29 -1.63 -0.63
C ASN A 77 -25.34 -2.68 -1.76
N GLY A 78 -24.46 -3.70 -1.73
CA GLY A 78 -24.42 -4.77 -2.72
C GLY A 78 -23.60 -4.44 -3.96
N GLY A 79 -22.76 -3.39 -3.92
CA GLY A 79 -21.93 -2.99 -5.05
C GLY A 79 -22.68 -2.18 -6.10
N GLU A 80 -23.87 -1.65 -5.79
CA GLU A 80 -24.65 -0.84 -6.73
C GLU A 80 -24.55 0.65 -6.41
N VAL A 81 -24.46 1.46 -7.47
CA VAL A 81 -24.65 2.92 -7.39
C VAL A 81 -25.87 3.28 -8.21
N LEU A 82 -26.86 3.93 -7.57
CA LEU A 82 -28.14 4.30 -8.19
C LEU A 82 -28.88 3.11 -8.83
N GLY A 83 -28.74 1.91 -8.26
CA GLY A 83 -29.36 0.68 -8.77
C GLY A 83 -28.63 0.05 -9.96
N SER A 84 -27.38 0.45 -10.22
CA SER A 84 -26.55 -0.11 -11.29
C SER A 84 -25.27 -0.71 -10.72
N GLU A 85 -25.09 -2.01 -10.91
CA GLU A 85 -23.84 -2.73 -10.60
C GLU A 85 -22.66 -2.16 -11.40
N THR A 86 -22.83 -1.90 -12.71
CA THR A 86 -21.75 -1.32 -13.53
C THR A 86 -21.31 0.05 -13.03
N ALA A 87 -22.24 0.90 -12.57
CA ALA A 87 -21.89 2.19 -11.99
C ALA A 87 -21.16 2.01 -10.65
N GLY A 88 -21.51 1.00 -9.88
CA GLY A 88 -20.82 0.66 -8.64
C GLY A 88 -19.40 0.16 -8.90
N ASP A 89 -19.20 -0.78 -9.83
CA ASP A 89 -17.88 -1.29 -10.22
C ASP A 89 -16.94 -0.18 -10.68
N VAL A 90 -17.44 0.73 -11.53
CA VAL A 90 -16.66 1.89 -11.98
C VAL A 90 -16.32 2.80 -10.81
N SER A 91 -17.28 3.03 -9.90
CA SER A 91 -17.06 3.87 -8.73
C SER A 91 -16.01 3.27 -7.79
N LEU A 92 -16.12 1.98 -7.48
CA LEU A 92 -15.17 1.25 -6.65
C LEU A 92 -13.75 1.30 -7.24
N PHE A 93 -13.61 1.16 -8.56
CA PHE A 93 -12.31 1.33 -9.22
C PHE A 93 -11.68 2.71 -8.97
N PHE A 94 -12.45 3.79 -9.07
CA PHE A 94 -11.91 5.14 -8.86
C PHE A 94 -11.68 5.49 -7.38
N LEU A 95 -12.41 4.85 -6.47
CA LEU A 95 -12.24 4.99 -5.01
C LEU A 95 -11.00 4.25 -4.52
N ASN A 96 -10.68 3.09 -5.10
CA ASN A 96 -9.52 2.27 -4.72
C ASN A 96 -8.82 1.64 -5.94
N PRO A 97 -8.18 2.44 -6.80
CA PRO A 97 -7.57 1.93 -8.03
C PRO A 97 -6.40 0.98 -7.73
N VAL A 98 -5.67 1.22 -6.64
CA VAL A 98 -4.54 0.37 -6.22
C VAL A 98 -5.04 -1.02 -5.81
N GLY A 99 -6.09 -1.09 -4.99
CA GLY A 99 -6.71 -2.36 -4.60
C GLY A 99 -7.25 -3.13 -5.81
N HIS A 100 -7.98 -2.47 -6.70
CA HIS A 100 -8.51 -3.10 -7.91
C HIS A 100 -7.42 -3.66 -8.83
N ILE A 101 -6.34 -2.90 -9.04
CA ILE A 101 -5.19 -3.39 -9.83
C ILE A 101 -4.51 -4.56 -9.13
N HIS A 102 -4.35 -4.51 -7.81
CA HIS A 102 -3.75 -5.60 -7.04
C HIS A 102 -4.56 -6.91 -7.18
N HIS A 103 -5.89 -6.84 -7.06
CA HIS A 103 -6.76 -8.00 -7.26
C HIS A 103 -6.68 -8.53 -8.69
N TRP A 104 -6.78 -7.65 -9.70
CA TRP A 104 -6.68 -8.07 -11.11
C TRP A 104 -5.35 -8.77 -11.43
N VAL A 105 -4.22 -8.24 -10.93
CA VAL A 105 -2.90 -8.87 -11.13
C VAL A 105 -2.83 -10.22 -10.43
N THR A 106 -3.36 -10.31 -9.21
CA THR A 106 -3.35 -11.56 -8.43
C THR A 106 -4.19 -12.64 -9.11
N ASP A 107 -5.38 -12.28 -9.60
CA ASP A 107 -6.27 -13.19 -10.32
C ASP A 107 -5.67 -13.65 -11.66
N ALA A 108 -5.01 -12.74 -12.38
CA ALA A 108 -4.35 -13.07 -13.64
C ALA A 108 -3.12 -13.97 -13.46
N TRP A 109 -2.39 -13.81 -12.35
CA TRP A 109 -1.22 -14.63 -12.02
C TRP A 109 -1.61 -16.00 -11.44
N GLY A 110 -2.71 -16.09 -10.70
CA GLY A 110 -3.23 -17.33 -10.12
C GLY A 110 -2.43 -17.88 -8.93
N GLY A 111 -1.36 -17.19 -8.52
CA GLY A 111 -0.50 -17.55 -7.38
C GLY A 111 -0.39 -16.44 -6.33
N SER A 112 0.34 -16.70 -5.24
CA SER A 112 0.64 -15.70 -4.21
C SER A 112 2.14 -15.53 -4.02
N ALA A 113 2.59 -14.30 -3.79
CA ALA A 113 3.96 -13.99 -3.44
C ALA A 113 3.98 -13.23 -2.11
N GLU A 114 4.66 -13.76 -1.11
CA GLU A 114 4.83 -13.15 0.20
C GLU A 114 6.30 -12.82 0.41
N LEU A 115 6.61 -11.56 0.73
CA LEU A 115 7.96 -11.11 1.05
C LEU A 115 8.04 -10.77 2.54
N LYS A 116 8.92 -11.46 3.27
CA LYS A 116 9.16 -11.25 4.69
C LYS A 116 10.59 -10.80 4.93
N PHE A 117 10.75 -9.69 5.64
CA PHE A 117 12.03 -9.30 6.21
C PHE A 117 12.21 -9.98 7.57
N ASN A 118 13.33 -10.66 7.76
CA ASN A 118 13.62 -11.41 8.98
C ASN A 118 14.96 -10.96 9.57
N SER A 119 14.94 -10.51 10.82
CA SER A 119 16.15 -10.14 11.56
C SER A 119 16.65 -11.24 12.50
N SER A 120 15.91 -12.35 12.61
CA SER A 120 16.27 -13.49 13.42
C SER A 120 17.13 -14.46 12.61
N PRO A 121 18.31 -14.88 13.13
CA PRO A 121 19.12 -15.90 12.50
C PRO A 121 18.30 -17.16 12.19
N TRP A 122 18.66 -17.86 11.11
CA TRP A 122 18.00 -19.10 10.68
C TRP A 122 16.50 -18.95 10.44
N PHE A 123 16.06 -17.75 10.09
CA PHE A 123 14.66 -17.40 9.83
C PHE A 123 13.72 -17.70 11.01
N GLY A 124 14.26 -17.74 12.24
CA GLY A 124 13.50 -18.08 13.45
C GLY A 124 13.28 -19.58 13.67
N ASN A 125 13.88 -20.45 12.86
CA ASN A 125 13.78 -21.90 13.03
C ASN A 125 14.76 -22.38 14.12
N GLN A 126 14.22 -22.75 15.27
CA GLN A 126 15.00 -23.16 16.45
C GLN A 126 15.74 -24.50 16.25
N ASP A 127 15.19 -25.43 15.47
CA ASP A 127 15.81 -26.73 15.22
C ASP A 127 17.05 -26.58 14.32
N VAL A 128 16.93 -25.77 13.26
CA VAL A 128 18.05 -25.44 12.36
C VAL A 128 19.12 -24.65 13.11
N ALA A 129 18.71 -23.69 13.94
CA ALA A 129 19.64 -22.93 14.77
C ALA A 129 20.42 -23.86 15.71
N LYS A 130 19.73 -24.79 16.40
CA LYS A 130 20.36 -25.73 17.31
C LYS A 130 21.33 -26.69 16.60
N PHE A 131 20.92 -27.24 15.46
CA PHE A 131 21.79 -28.09 14.64
C PHE A 131 23.05 -27.35 14.17
N ALA A 132 22.92 -26.11 13.72
CA ALA A 132 24.06 -25.30 13.30
C ALA A 132 25.03 -25.00 14.46
N MET A 133 24.49 -24.66 15.64
CA MET A 133 25.30 -24.44 16.84
C MET A 133 26.02 -25.71 17.30
N ASP A 134 25.34 -26.86 17.28
CA ASP A 134 25.93 -28.17 17.63
C ASP A 134 27.03 -28.59 16.63
N ALA A 135 26.93 -28.17 15.37
CA ALA A 135 27.95 -28.35 14.33
C ALA A 135 29.12 -27.35 14.42
N GLY A 136 29.12 -26.46 15.43
CA GLY A 136 30.19 -25.49 15.68
C GLY A 136 30.01 -24.14 14.96
N ALA A 137 28.84 -23.85 14.39
CA ALA A 137 28.55 -22.51 13.86
C ALA A 137 28.43 -21.49 15.00
N SER A 138 28.87 -20.25 14.76
CA SER A 138 28.65 -19.15 15.68
C SER A 138 27.24 -18.57 15.54
N TYR A 139 26.64 -18.16 16.65
CA TYR A 139 25.39 -17.42 16.61
C TYR A 139 25.66 -16.00 16.12
N ASP A 140 25.12 -15.64 14.95
CA ASP A 140 25.26 -14.29 14.41
C ASP A 140 24.50 -13.29 15.30
N SER A 141 25.21 -12.29 15.81
CA SER A 141 24.63 -11.23 16.64
C SER A 141 23.78 -10.25 15.85
N GLN A 142 23.93 -10.24 14.52
CA GLN A 142 23.16 -9.44 13.59
C GLN A 142 22.85 -10.29 12.35
N PHE A 143 21.58 -10.43 12.03
CA PHE A 143 21.11 -11.15 10.86
C PHE A 143 20.07 -10.30 10.14
N TYR A 144 20.15 -10.26 8.81
CA TYR A 144 19.15 -9.64 7.96
C TYR A 144 18.91 -10.57 6.78
N GLY A 145 17.72 -11.14 6.72
CA GLY A 145 17.28 -12.05 5.68
C GLY A 145 16.01 -11.54 5.01
N VAL A 146 15.87 -11.83 3.73
CA VAL A 146 14.61 -11.65 2.99
C VAL A 146 14.13 -13.05 2.60
N GLU A 147 12.93 -13.41 3.02
CA GLU A 147 12.25 -14.62 2.60
C GLU A 147 11.20 -14.24 1.56
N LEU A 148 11.30 -14.81 0.35
CA LEU A 148 10.28 -14.71 -0.69
C LEU A 148 9.62 -16.08 -0.82
N LYS A 149 8.35 -16.16 -0.45
CA LYS A 149 7.53 -17.37 -0.62
C LYS A 149 6.61 -17.16 -1.81
N VAL A 150 6.78 -17.98 -2.84
CA VAL A 150 5.92 -17.99 -4.03
C VAL A 150 5.10 -19.28 -4.02
N THR A 151 3.78 -19.13 -4.15
CA THR A 151 2.82 -20.24 -4.28
C THR A 151 2.16 -20.13 -5.65
N PHE A 152 1.96 -21.26 -6.32
CA PHE A 152 1.32 -21.39 -7.63
C PHE A 152 0.19 -22.43 -7.55
#